data_AF-A0A5S4GNM0-F1
#
_entry.id   AF-A0A5S4GNM0-F1
#
_cell.length_a   1.000
_cell.length_b   1.000
_cell.length_c   1.000
_cell.angle_alpha   90.00
_cell.angle_beta   90.00
_cell.angle_gamma   90.00
#
_symmetry.space_group_name_H-M   'P 1'
#
loop_
_entity.id
_entity.type
_entity.pdbx_description
1 polymer ?
#
loop_
_entity_poly.entity_id
_entity_poly.type
_entity_poly.pdbx_seq_one_letter_code
_entity_poly.pdbx_strand_id
1 'polypeptide(L)' 'MHDGVAAYVLGVLDEEEHEAFERHLDTCKQCQAELIELAELPEELDDLKNAPSASGDDPPMSMSR' A
#
# COMPACT_ATOMS: atom_id res chain seq x y z
N MET A 1 5.09 0.43 -19.80
CA MET A 1 4.16 -0.18 -18.82
C MET A 1 4.96 -0.38 -17.56
N HIS A 2 4.59 0.27 -16.45
CA HIS A 2 5.30 0.25 -15.17
C HIS A 2 4.62 -0.72 -14.19
N ASP A 3 3.94 -1.70 -14.75
CA ASP A 3 3.01 -2.60 -14.06
C ASP A 3 3.71 -3.49 -13.01
N GLY A 4 5.04 -3.42 -12.91
CA GLY A 4 5.85 -4.12 -11.91
C GLY A 4 6.01 -3.41 -10.57
N VAL A 5 5.89 -2.07 -10.46
CA VAL A 5 6.16 -1.36 -9.18
C VAL A 5 5.10 -1.72 -8.14
N ALA A 6 3.82 -1.64 -8.51
CA ALA A 6 2.73 -2.04 -7.62
C ALA A 6 2.81 -3.53 -7.26
N ALA A 7 3.15 -4.40 -8.21
CA ALA A 7 3.30 -5.82 -7.94
C ALA A 7 4.45 -6.13 -6.97
N TYR A 8 5.57 -5.41 -7.11
CA TYR A 8 6.72 -5.49 -6.21
C TYR A 8 6.35 -5.03 -4.79
N VAL A 9 5.73 -3.85 -4.64
CA VAL A 9 5.30 -3.31 -3.34
C VAL A 9 4.28 -4.22 -2.63
N LEU A 10 3.34 -4.79 -3.38
CA LEU A 10 2.34 -5.71 -2.84
C LEU A 10 2.88 -7.12 -2.60
N GLY A 11 4.12 -7.42 -3.00
CA GLY A 11 4.75 -8.72 -2.81
C GLY A 11 4.12 -9.87 -3.60
N VAL A 12 3.54 -9.58 -4.78
CA VAL A 12 2.83 -10.58 -5.60
C VAL A 12 3.68 -11.18 -6.73
N LEU A 13 4.90 -10.69 -6.91
CA LEU A 13 5.89 -11.24 -7.85
C LEU A 13 6.41 -12.58 -7.32
N ASP A 14 6.70 -13.51 -8.23
CA ASP A 14 7.51 -14.68 -7.89
C ASP A 14 9.00 -14.32 -7.70
N GLU A 15 9.81 -15.29 -7.27
CA GLU A 15 11.22 -15.06 -6.95
C GLU A 15 12.05 -14.61 -8.17
N GLU A 16 11.81 -15.18 -9.35
CA GLU A 16 12.54 -14.82 -10.57
C GLU A 16 12.15 -13.42 -11.05
N GLU A 17 10.85 -13.12 -11.01
CA GLU A 17 10.32 -11.80 -11.33
C GLU A 17 10.82 -10.73 -10.36
N HIS A 18 10.92 -11.05 -9.08
CA HIS A 18 11.41 -10.13 -8.05
C HIS A 18 12.86 -9.73 -8.33
N GLU A 19 13.76 -10.70 -8.54
CA GLU A 19 15.16 -10.42 -8.86
C GLU A 19 15.32 -9.65 -10.18
N ALA A 20 14.52 -10.00 -11.19
CA ALA A 20 14.53 -9.28 -12.46
C ALA A 20 14.09 -7.82 -12.31
N PHE A 21 13.09 -7.59 -11.47
CA PHE A 21 12.61 -6.25 -11.17
C PHE A 21 13.64 -5.44 -10.37
N GLU A 22 14.33 -6.03 -9.39
CA GLU A 22 15.40 -5.33 -8.65
C GLU A 22 16.54 -4.87 -9.57
N ARG A 23 16.98 -5.73 -10.50
CA ARG A 23 17.99 -5.32 -11.50
C ARG A 23 17.52 -4.17 -12.39
N HIS A 24 16.22 -4.11 -12.70
CA HIS A 24 15.64 -2.99 -13.44
C HIS A 24 15.58 -1.72 -12.57
N LEU A 25 15.13 -1.85 -11.33
CA LEU A 25 15.02 -0.75 -10.36
C LEU A 25 16.35 -0.03 -10.18
N ASP A 26 17.48 -0.74 -10.14
CA ASP A 26 18.81 -0.14 -9.99
C ASP A 26 19.15 0.90 -11.08
N THR A 27 18.54 0.79 -12.27
CA THR A 27 18.90 1.61 -13.44
C THR A 27 17.77 2.53 -13.92
N CYS A 28 16.52 2.28 -13.51
CA CYS A 28 15.36 3.00 -13.99
C CYS A 28 14.87 4.06 -12.98
N LYS A 29 15.30 5.31 -13.18
CA LYS A 29 14.91 6.46 -12.33
C LYS A 29 13.40 6.67 -12.20
N GLN A 30 12.64 6.29 -13.23
CA GLN A 30 11.19 6.46 -13.25
C GLN A 30 10.51 5.43 -12.33
N CYS A 31 10.93 4.17 -12.37
CA CYS A 31 10.43 3.15 -11.44
C CYS A 31 10.89 3.42 -10.00
N GLN A 32 12.09 4.01 -9.80
CA GLN A 32 12.52 4.49 -8.48
C GLN A 32 11.61 5.61 -7.94
N ALA A 33 11.27 6.60 -8.78
CA ALA A 33 10.37 7.69 -8.39
C ALA A 33 8.97 7.17 -8.03
N GLU A 34 8.42 6.28 -8.86
CA GLU A 34 7.11 5.66 -8.61
C GLU A 34 7.11 4.78 -7.34
N LEU A 35 8.21 4.08 -7.07
CA LEU A 35 8.37 3.30 -5.83
C LEU A 35 8.35 4.21 -4.59
N ILE A 36 8.98 5.39 -4.66
CA ILE A 36 8.95 6.37 -3.57
C ILE A 36 7.52 6.88 -3.36
N GLU A 37 6.83 7.29 -4.43
CA GLU A 37 5.43 7.76 -4.34
C GLU A 37 4.51 6.70 -3.71
N LEU A 38 4.68 5.42 -4.06
CA LEU A 38 3.92 4.32 -3.48
C LEU A 38 4.34 3.99 -2.03
N ALA A 39 5.59 4.23 -1.66
CA ALA A 39 6.11 3.98 -0.30
C ALA A 39 5.73 5.06 0.72
N GLU A 40 5.33 6.26 0.27
CA GLU A 40 4.80 7.32 1.14
C GLU A 40 3.34 7.04 1.58
N LEU A 41 2.56 6.31 0.78
CA LEU A 41 1.16 5.96 1.08
C LEU A 41 0.95 5.06 2.34
N PRO A 42 1.80 4.05 2.64
CA PRO A 42 1.62 3.22 3.83
C PRO A 42 1.66 3.99 5.15
N GLU A 43 2.48 5.04 5.26
CA GLU A 43 2.55 5.84 6.49
C GLU A 43 1.25 6.61 6.73
N GLU A 44 0.68 7.23 5.69
CA GLU A 44 -0.63 7.89 5.77
C GLU A 44 -1.76 6.88 6.09
N LEU A 45 -1.65 5.66 5.56
CA LEU A 45 -2.62 4.60 5.83
C LEU A 45 -2.51 4.07 7.27
N ASP A 46 -1.31 3.97 7.82
CA ASP A 46 -1.08 3.58 9.21
C ASP A 46 -1.55 4.67 10.18
N ASP A 47 -1.40 5.95 9.85
CA ASP A 47 -2.01 7.05 10.60
C ASP A 47 -3.54 6.92 10.64
N LEU A 48 -4.19 6.55 9.53
CA LEU A 48 -5.63 6.27 9.52
C LEU A 48 -6.01 5.05 10.37
N LYS A 49 -5.22 3.96 10.34
CA LYS A 49 -5.48 2.76 11.17
C LYS A 49 -5.36 3.05 12.66
N ASN A 50 -4.43 3.93 13.03
CA ASN A 50 -4.15 4.30 14.42
C ASN A 50 -4.95 5.51 14.88
N ALA A 51 -5.64 6.21 13.97
CA ALA A 51 -6.56 7.26 14.33
C ALA A 51 -7.66 6.67 15.22
N PRO A 52 -7.96 7.29 16.38
CA PRO A 52 -9.08 6.86 17.20
C PRO A 52 -10.34 6.99 16.35
N SER A 53 -11.01 5.87 16.07
CA SER A 53 -12.32 5.88 15.43
C SER A 53 -13.20 6.87 16.18
N ALA A 54 -13.62 7.95 15.53
CA ALA A 54 -14.65 8.85 16.02
C ALA A 54 -16.03 8.17 15.96
N SER A 55 -16.11 6.91 16.40
CA SER A 55 -17.34 6.21 16.73
C SER A 55 -17.77 6.62 18.13
N GLY A 56 -17.98 7.93 18.30
CA GLY A 56 -18.87 8.43 19.34
C GLY A 56 -20.29 8.32 18.79
N ASP A 57 -21.14 7.57 19.50
CA ASP A 57 -22.57 7.36 19.24
C ASP A 57 -22.93 6.39 18.10
N ASP A 58 -22.71 5.10 18.32
CA ASP A 58 -23.65 4.09 17.82
C ASP A 58 -24.97 4.27 18.60
N PRO A 59 -26.08 4.72 17.97
CA PRO A 59 -27.36 4.73 18.66
C PRO A 59 -27.73 3.29 19.02
N PRO A 60 -28.24 3.02 20.23
CA PRO A 60 -28.63 1.66 20.60
C PRO A 60 -29.70 1.21 19.61
N MET A 61 -29.40 0.18 18.82
CA MET A 61 -30.39 -0.54 18.03
C MET A 61 -31.45 -1.07 19.00
N SER A 62 -32.55 -0.31 19.13
CA SER A 62 -33.65 -0.66 19.99
C SER A 62 -34.39 -1.82 19.36
N MET A 63 -34.11 -3.04 19.82
CA MET A 63 -34.86 -4.23 19.45
C MET A 63 -36.27 -4.15 20.05
N SER A 64 -37.22 -3.66 19.26
CA SER A 64 -38.65 -3.79 19.57
C SER A 64 -39.05 -5.25 19.41
N ARG A 65 -39.45 -5.88 20.52
CA ARG A 65 -40.06 -7.22 20.59
C ARG A 65 -41.44 -7.26 19.94
#